data_AF-A0A4R5D1K6-F1
#
_entry.id   AF-A0A4R5D1K6-F1
#
_cell.length_a   1.000
_cell.length_b   1.000
_cell.length_c   1.000
_cell.angle_alpha   90.00
_cell.angle_beta   90.00
_cell.angle_gamma   90.00
#
_symmetry.space_group_name_H-M   'P 1'
#
loop_
_entity.id
_entity.type
_entity.pdbx_description
1 polymer ?
#
loop_
_entity_poly.entity_id
_entity_poly.type
_entity_poly.pdbx_seq_one_letter_code
_entity_poly.pdbx_strand_id
1 'polypeptide(L)'
;MIIEPRMRGFICTTSHPEGCAQNVKNQIEYIKSKGAVNGAKKVLVIGASTGFGLASRITSAFGCDAATIGVFFEKAPSEGKTASPGWYNSAAFETEAHTAGLYAKSINGDAFSNEIKKQTIDLIKADLGQVDLIIYSLASPVRMHPTTGVLHRSVLKPIGSTFTNKTVDFHSGKVSEISIEPCSGDDIENTVAVMGGEDWSMWIDALKAENLLAPGATTVAYSYIGPSLTEAVYRKGTIGRAKDHLEATAFAITDRLASIDGKAYVSVNKALVTQASSAIPVIPLYISLLYKIMKEEGIHEGCIEQIQRLYQERLYTGNEVPVDDSGRIRIDDLEMRSDVQEKVAKLWIQAVTENLAEIGDLEGYRKDFYNLFGFDVAGVDYKAETNEVVNIESIA
;
A
#
# COMPACT_ATOMS: atom_id res chain seq x y z
N MET A 1 24.99 -4.50 14.80
CA MET A 1 25.83 -4.86 13.63
C MET A 1 25.83 -3.73 12.59
N ILE A 2 26.80 -3.70 11.65
CA ILE A 2 26.69 -2.86 10.43
C ILE A 2 25.77 -3.57 9.43
N ILE A 3 24.76 -2.87 8.92
CA ILE A 3 23.74 -3.43 8.02
C ILE A 3 23.84 -2.77 6.64
N GLU A 4 24.05 -3.59 5.62
CA GLU A 4 24.13 -3.15 4.22
C GLU A 4 22.95 -3.70 3.39
N PRO A 5 22.56 -3.04 2.29
CA PRO A 5 21.52 -3.55 1.40
C PRO A 5 21.98 -4.83 0.71
N ARG A 6 21.21 -5.92 0.85
CA ARG A 6 21.49 -7.22 0.21
C ARG A 6 20.40 -7.57 -0.80
N MET A 7 20.73 -7.44 -2.07
CA MET A 7 19.79 -7.62 -3.19
C MET A 7 19.78 -9.04 -3.75
N ARG A 8 18.61 -9.51 -4.15
CA ARG A 8 18.37 -10.69 -5.00
C ARG A 8 17.33 -10.32 -6.05
N GLY A 9 17.79 -9.88 -7.23
CA GLY A 9 16.90 -9.27 -8.23
C GLY A 9 16.21 -8.04 -7.67
N PHE A 10 14.88 -7.98 -7.75
CA PHE A 10 14.06 -6.89 -7.19
C PHE A 10 13.74 -7.06 -5.69
N ILE A 11 14.33 -8.04 -5.00
CA ILE A 11 14.10 -8.30 -3.57
C ILE A 11 15.29 -7.81 -2.75
N CYS A 12 15.07 -6.90 -1.80
CA CYS A 12 16.04 -6.62 -0.75
C CYS A 12 15.79 -7.56 0.44
N THR A 13 16.85 -8.20 0.93
CA THR A 13 16.78 -9.22 2.00
C THR A 13 17.19 -8.70 3.36
N THR A 14 17.65 -7.46 3.44
CA THR A 14 18.01 -6.74 4.67
C THR A 14 17.17 -5.47 4.78
N SER A 15 17.00 -4.97 6.00
CA SER A 15 16.43 -3.65 6.23
C SER A 15 17.14 -2.95 7.39
N HIS A 16 17.31 -1.63 7.29
CA HIS A 16 18.03 -0.83 8.27
C HIS A 16 17.06 -0.24 9.30
N PRO A 17 17.16 -0.58 10.60
CA PRO A 17 16.21 -0.15 11.63
C PRO A 17 16.13 1.37 11.76
N GLU A 18 17.27 2.04 11.91
CA GLU A 18 17.32 3.51 12.04
C GLU A 18 16.85 4.24 10.78
N GLY A 19 17.06 3.63 9.61
CA GLY A 19 16.63 4.24 8.36
C GLY A 19 15.14 4.10 8.14
N CYS A 20 14.56 2.96 8.51
CA CYS A 20 13.11 2.80 8.57
C CYS A 20 12.49 3.81 9.55
N ALA A 21 13.09 3.97 10.74
CA ALA A 21 12.63 4.94 11.72
C ALA A 21 12.69 6.39 11.21
N GLN A 22 13.81 6.78 10.58
CA GLN A 22 13.94 8.11 9.99
C GLN A 22 12.97 8.33 8.82
N ASN A 23 12.70 7.30 8.02
CA ASN A 23 11.71 7.39 6.94
C ASN A 23 10.28 7.57 7.46
N VAL A 24 9.90 6.88 8.55
CA VAL A 24 8.61 7.10 9.24
C VAL A 24 8.53 8.52 9.78
N LYS A 25 9.60 9.00 10.43
CA LYS A 25 9.68 10.37 10.95
C LYS A 25 9.50 11.41 9.84
N ASN A 26 10.15 11.23 8.69
CA ASN A 26 10.00 12.14 7.55
C ASN A 26 8.53 12.23 7.07
N GLN A 27 7.82 11.09 7.02
CA GLN A 27 6.40 11.05 6.66
C GLN A 27 5.51 11.73 7.71
N ILE A 28 5.81 11.54 9.00
CA ILE A 28 5.12 12.23 10.10
C ILE A 28 5.29 13.75 9.98
N GLU A 29 6.51 14.22 9.77
CA GLU A 29 6.80 15.65 9.63
C GLU A 29 6.14 16.24 8.37
N TYR A 30 6.06 15.47 7.28
CA TYR A 30 5.25 15.87 6.12
C TYR A 30 3.79 16.09 6.50
N ILE A 31 3.15 15.15 7.20
CA ILE A 31 1.74 15.30 7.62
C ILE A 31 1.55 16.51 8.53
N LYS A 32 2.42 16.69 9.54
CA LYS A 32 2.36 17.86 10.43
C LYS A 32 2.48 19.17 9.65
N SER A 33 3.29 19.21 8.60
CA SER A 33 3.45 20.41 7.75
C SER A 33 2.19 20.82 6.97
N LYS A 34 1.24 19.89 6.76
CA LYS A 34 0.00 20.13 6.02
C LYS A 34 -1.15 20.66 6.88
N GLY A 35 -0.97 20.65 8.20
CA GLY A 35 -2.01 21.04 9.15
C GLY A 35 -3.00 19.91 9.46
N ALA A 36 -3.83 20.14 10.46
CA ALA A 36 -4.79 19.15 10.93
C ALA A 36 -5.96 18.96 9.95
N VAL A 37 -6.42 17.72 9.82
CA VAL A 37 -7.62 17.33 9.09
C VAL A 37 -8.67 16.88 10.12
N ASN A 38 -9.86 17.46 10.09
CA ASN A 38 -10.97 17.01 10.95
C ASN A 38 -11.57 15.71 10.40
N GLY A 39 -10.87 14.60 10.62
CA GLY A 39 -11.25 13.28 10.14
C GLY A 39 -11.57 12.28 11.25
N ALA A 40 -11.46 11.01 10.89
CA ALA A 40 -11.66 9.86 11.78
C ALA A 40 -10.85 9.94 13.07
N LYS A 41 -11.40 9.36 14.16
CA LYS A 41 -10.80 9.39 15.50
C LYS A 41 -10.37 8.01 16.00
N LYS A 42 -10.92 6.93 15.44
CA LYS A 42 -10.60 5.56 15.84
C LYS A 42 -10.46 4.70 14.58
N VAL A 43 -9.22 4.49 14.17
CA VAL A 43 -8.90 3.90 12.86
C VAL A 43 -8.32 2.50 13.00
N LEU A 44 -8.89 1.56 12.24
CA LEU A 44 -8.29 0.27 11.97
C LEU A 44 -7.61 0.28 10.60
N VAL A 45 -6.34 -0.08 10.53
CA VAL A 45 -5.61 -0.24 9.28
C VAL A 45 -5.19 -1.69 9.11
N ILE A 46 -5.68 -2.36 8.08
CA ILE A 46 -5.35 -3.74 7.73
C ILE A 46 -4.32 -3.71 6.60
N GLY A 47 -3.09 -4.14 6.88
CA GLY A 47 -1.90 -3.91 6.04
C GLY A 47 -1.17 -2.62 6.41
N ALA A 48 -0.91 -2.39 7.71
CA ALA A 48 -0.51 -1.08 8.23
C ALA A 48 1.02 -0.80 8.28
N SER A 49 1.86 -1.74 7.84
CA SER A 49 3.30 -1.71 8.11
C SER A 49 4.14 -1.04 7.02
N THR A 50 3.64 -0.94 5.79
CA THR A 50 4.37 -0.37 4.64
C THR A 50 3.42 0.33 3.66
N GLY A 51 3.99 1.10 2.72
CA GLY A 51 3.28 1.69 1.58
C GLY A 51 2.07 2.53 1.98
N PHE A 52 0.97 2.38 1.21
CA PHE A 52 -0.27 3.13 1.45
C PHE A 52 -0.88 2.88 2.83
N GLY A 53 -0.78 1.66 3.38
CA GLY A 53 -1.33 1.36 4.70
C GLY A 53 -0.58 2.08 5.81
N LEU A 54 0.75 2.07 5.78
CA LEU A 54 1.56 2.86 6.71
C LEU A 54 1.27 4.37 6.57
N ALA A 55 1.21 4.88 5.34
CA ALA A 55 0.87 6.27 5.08
C ALA A 55 -0.54 6.64 5.61
N SER A 56 -1.50 5.72 5.53
CA SER A 56 -2.85 5.89 6.10
C SER A 56 -2.83 5.93 7.62
N ARG A 57 -2.02 5.07 8.24
CA ARG A 57 -1.86 5.05 9.70
C ARG A 57 -1.21 6.34 10.20
N ILE A 58 -0.15 6.81 9.54
CA ILE A 58 0.52 8.08 9.82
C ILE A 58 -0.44 9.27 9.62
N THR A 59 -1.16 9.32 8.50
CA THR A 59 -2.11 10.39 8.21
C THR A 59 -3.25 10.42 9.22
N SER A 60 -3.77 9.26 9.63
CA SER A 60 -4.82 9.17 10.65
C SER A 60 -4.33 9.67 12.01
N ALA A 61 -3.17 9.18 12.48
CA ALA A 61 -2.64 9.53 13.78
C ALA A 61 -2.20 11.00 13.85
N PHE A 62 -1.32 11.42 12.94
CA PHE A 62 -0.68 12.75 13.02
C PHE A 62 -1.41 13.85 12.26
N GLY A 63 -2.33 13.48 11.36
CA GLY A 63 -3.18 14.43 10.64
C GLY A 63 -4.55 14.61 11.29
N CYS A 64 -5.12 13.55 11.87
CA CYS A 64 -6.47 13.57 12.44
C CYS A 64 -6.53 13.41 13.97
N ASP A 65 -5.38 13.25 14.65
CA ASP A 65 -5.32 12.97 16.09
C ASP A 65 -6.09 11.68 16.46
N ALA A 66 -5.96 10.67 15.60
CA ALA A 66 -6.71 9.43 15.73
C ALA A 66 -5.98 8.36 16.55
N ALA A 67 -6.73 7.61 17.36
CA ALA A 67 -6.29 6.34 17.91
C ALA A 67 -6.20 5.30 16.78
N THR A 68 -5.07 4.58 16.67
CA THR A 68 -4.88 3.62 15.57
C THR A 68 -4.56 2.20 16.02
N ILE A 69 -5.26 1.23 15.44
CA ILE A 69 -4.89 -0.19 15.47
C ILE A 69 -4.37 -0.58 14.08
N GLY A 70 -3.18 -1.17 14.03
CA GLY A 70 -2.58 -1.68 12.79
C GLY A 70 -2.50 -3.20 12.78
N VAL A 71 -2.93 -3.84 11.70
CA VAL A 71 -2.73 -5.27 11.45
C VAL A 71 -1.73 -5.43 10.31
N PHE A 72 -0.75 -6.31 10.45
CA PHE A 72 0.23 -6.61 9.40
C PHE A 72 0.84 -8.00 9.59
N PHE A 73 1.63 -8.45 8.62
CA PHE A 73 2.34 -9.73 8.70
C PHE A 73 3.82 -9.54 8.35
N GLU A 74 4.63 -9.33 9.38
CA GLU A 74 6.04 -8.99 9.29
C GLU A 74 6.91 -10.01 10.03
N LYS A 75 8.13 -10.20 9.55
CA LYS A 75 9.13 -11.07 10.19
C LYS A 75 9.86 -10.26 11.26
N ALA A 76 9.71 -10.68 12.51
CA ALA A 76 10.47 -10.12 13.63
C ALA A 76 11.99 -10.31 13.45
N PRO A 77 12.81 -9.43 14.07
CA PRO A 77 14.26 -9.59 14.07
C PRO A 77 14.70 -10.76 14.96
N SER A 78 15.91 -11.25 14.73
CA SER A 78 16.65 -12.10 15.65
C SER A 78 18.11 -11.67 15.67
N GLU A 79 18.87 -12.05 16.69
CA GLU A 79 20.31 -11.74 16.74
C GLU A 79 21.02 -12.14 15.42
N GLY A 80 21.75 -11.21 14.82
CA GLY A 80 22.44 -11.41 13.54
C GLY A 80 21.54 -11.42 12.29
N LYS A 81 20.23 -11.17 12.42
CA LYS A 81 19.28 -11.15 11.30
C LYS A 81 18.23 -10.05 11.44
N THR A 82 18.24 -9.12 10.49
CA THR A 82 17.29 -8.02 10.43
C THR A 82 15.85 -8.51 10.23
N ALA A 83 14.90 -7.74 10.75
CA ALA A 83 13.48 -7.89 10.47
C ALA A 83 13.15 -7.56 9.00
N SER A 84 11.89 -7.78 8.61
CA SER A 84 11.35 -7.10 7.43
C SER A 84 11.11 -5.61 7.74
N PRO A 85 11.19 -4.71 6.73
CA PRO A 85 11.14 -3.27 6.99
C PRO A 85 9.82 -2.82 7.64
N GLY A 86 8.71 -3.49 7.36
CA GLY A 86 7.43 -3.16 7.98
C GLY A 86 7.40 -3.36 9.49
N TRP A 87 8.22 -4.27 10.03
CA TRP A 87 8.42 -4.40 11.48
C TRP A 87 9.05 -3.14 12.07
N TYR A 88 10.17 -2.68 11.50
CA TYR A 88 10.86 -1.48 11.96
C TYR A 88 10.02 -0.21 11.77
N ASN A 89 9.29 -0.10 10.65
CA ASN A 89 8.35 1.00 10.42
C ASN A 89 7.27 1.05 11.52
N SER A 90 6.72 -0.11 11.90
CA SER A 90 5.67 -0.19 12.91
C SER A 90 6.20 0.12 14.32
N ALA A 91 7.42 -0.34 14.65
CA ALA A 91 8.10 0.02 15.89
C ALA A 91 8.34 1.53 16.00
N ALA A 92 8.84 2.14 14.93
CA ALA A 92 9.07 3.58 14.87
C ALA A 92 7.75 4.36 14.96
N PHE A 93 6.70 3.91 14.25
CA PHE A 93 5.38 4.53 14.31
C PHE A 93 4.82 4.53 15.74
N GLU A 94 4.85 3.39 16.45
CA GLU A 94 4.35 3.33 17.84
C GLU A 94 5.17 4.21 18.77
N THR A 95 6.50 4.21 18.62
CA THR A 95 7.38 5.07 19.43
C THR A 95 7.02 6.55 19.26
N GLU A 96 6.88 7.02 18.02
CA GLU A 96 6.52 8.41 17.73
C GLU A 96 5.09 8.75 18.16
N ALA A 97 4.14 7.82 17.98
CA ALA A 97 2.74 8.00 18.39
C ALA A 97 2.63 8.10 19.92
N HIS A 98 3.25 7.19 20.68
CA HIS A 98 3.25 7.23 22.14
C HIS A 98 3.96 8.47 22.68
N THR A 99 5.05 8.89 22.04
CA THR A 99 5.74 10.15 22.38
C THR A 99 4.83 11.37 22.19
N ALA A 100 3.97 11.34 21.17
CA ALA A 100 2.96 12.36 20.92
C ALA A 100 1.68 12.21 21.79
N GLY A 101 1.59 11.19 22.66
CA GLY A 101 0.42 10.91 23.49
C GLY A 101 -0.75 10.26 22.73
N LEU A 102 -0.52 9.75 21.53
CA LEU A 102 -1.51 9.10 20.68
C LEU A 102 -1.59 7.61 21.00
N TYR A 103 -2.80 7.06 21.00
CA TYR A 103 -2.99 5.62 21.09
C TYR A 103 -2.52 4.93 19.80
N ALA A 104 -1.60 3.97 19.94
CA ALA A 104 -1.18 3.10 18.85
C ALA A 104 -0.96 1.67 19.35
N LYS A 105 -1.63 0.70 18.74
CA LYS A 105 -1.35 -0.73 18.99
C LYS A 105 -1.35 -1.53 17.71
N SER A 106 -0.57 -2.60 17.67
CA SER A 106 -0.40 -3.41 16.48
C SER A 106 -0.66 -4.88 16.76
N ILE A 107 -1.06 -5.59 15.72
CA ILE A 107 -1.25 -7.04 15.71
C ILE A 107 -0.45 -7.59 14.54
N ASN A 108 0.49 -8.50 14.82
CA ASN A 108 1.29 -9.17 13.80
C ASN A 108 0.78 -10.58 13.55
N GLY A 109 0.26 -10.84 12.35
CA GLY A 109 -0.21 -12.15 11.94
C GLY A 109 -0.97 -12.14 10.62
N ASP A 110 -1.39 -13.33 10.18
CA ASP A 110 -2.15 -13.48 8.94
C ASP A 110 -3.54 -12.81 9.05
N ALA A 111 -3.69 -11.64 8.44
CA ALA A 111 -4.95 -10.90 8.42
C ALA A 111 -6.11 -11.66 7.76
N PHE A 112 -5.83 -12.68 6.94
CA PHE A 112 -6.87 -13.54 6.36
C PHE A 112 -7.49 -14.49 7.38
N SER A 113 -6.77 -14.82 8.45
CA SER A 113 -7.19 -15.79 9.47
C SER A 113 -8.35 -15.27 10.35
N ASN A 114 -9.13 -16.20 10.89
CA ASN A 114 -10.18 -15.86 11.86
C ASN A 114 -9.59 -15.45 13.22
N GLU A 115 -8.42 -16.00 13.55
CA GLU A 115 -7.68 -15.75 14.76
C GLU A 115 -7.27 -14.28 14.87
N ILE A 116 -6.71 -13.70 13.81
CA ILE A 116 -6.29 -12.29 13.79
C ILE A 116 -7.48 -11.35 13.77
N LYS A 117 -8.57 -11.71 13.08
CA LYS A 117 -9.84 -10.98 13.16
C LYS A 117 -10.36 -10.95 14.60
N LYS A 118 -10.34 -12.09 15.28
CA LYS A 118 -10.75 -12.20 16.69
C LYS A 118 -9.86 -11.36 17.62
N GLN A 119 -8.54 -11.44 17.50
CA GLN A 119 -7.63 -10.63 18.31
C GLN A 119 -7.88 -9.13 18.11
N THR A 120 -8.14 -8.72 16.87
CA THR A 120 -8.46 -7.31 16.54
C THR A 120 -9.80 -6.88 17.14
N ILE A 121 -10.82 -7.72 17.05
CA ILE A 121 -12.13 -7.51 17.68
C ILE A 121 -11.99 -7.35 19.20
N ASP A 122 -11.25 -8.24 19.85
CA ASP A 122 -11.04 -8.22 21.29
C ASP A 122 -10.29 -6.94 21.71
N LEU A 123 -9.29 -6.51 20.92
CA LEU A 123 -8.54 -5.28 21.18
C LEU A 123 -9.40 -4.02 21.00
N ILE A 124 -10.20 -3.94 19.93
CA ILE A 124 -11.12 -2.82 19.72
C ILE A 124 -12.12 -2.74 20.87
N LYS A 125 -12.70 -3.87 21.32
CA LYS A 125 -13.62 -3.90 22.47
C LYS A 125 -12.97 -3.39 23.75
N ALA A 126 -11.73 -3.80 24.01
CA ALA A 126 -11.01 -3.43 25.23
C ALA A 126 -10.67 -1.94 25.27
N ASP A 127 -10.22 -1.37 24.15
CA ASP A 127 -9.55 -0.08 24.17
C ASP A 127 -10.35 1.04 23.48
N LEU A 128 -11.02 0.74 22.36
CA LEU A 128 -11.60 1.76 21.48
C LEU A 128 -13.14 1.78 21.51
N GLY A 129 -13.78 0.67 21.87
CA GLY A 129 -15.22 0.43 21.79
C GLY A 129 -15.71 0.22 20.35
N GLN A 130 -15.53 1.23 19.49
CA GLN A 130 -15.87 1.18 18.07
C GLN A 130 -14.79 1.88 17.23
N VAL A 131 -14.75 1.60 15.93
CA VAL A 131 -13.91 2.28 14.94
C VAL A 131 -14.77 3.03 13.92
N ASP A 132 -14.28 4.18 13.46
CA ASP A 132 -14.98 5.07 12.50
C ASP A 132 -14.34 5.08 11.10
N LEU A 133 -13.09 4.61 10.98
CA LEU A 133 -12.45 4.37 9.69
C LEU A 133 -11.74 3.01 9.65
N ILE A 134 -11.95 2.27 8.56
CA ILE A 134 -11.28 1.00 8.28
C ILE A 134 -10.58 1.08 6.94
N ILE A 135 -9.25 1.05 6.94
CA ILE A 135 -8.43 1.00 5.73
C ILE A 135 -8.05 -0.45 5.43
N TYR A 136 -8.41 -0.94 4.25
CA TYR A 136 -8.03 -2.26 3.74
C TYR A 136 -6.93 -2.12 2.68
N SER A 137 -5.69 -2.28 3.12
CA SER A 137 -4.46 -2.06 2.35
C SER A 137 -3.58 -3.32 2.28
N LEU A 138 -4.20 -4.49 2.12
CA LEU A 138 -3.45 -5.74 1.96
C LEU A 138 -2.93 -5.92 0.53
N ALA A 139 -1.66 -6.29 0.44
CA ALA A 139 -1.03 -6.82 -0.76
C ALA A 139 -0.32 -8.11 -0.37
N SER A 140 -0.88 -9.25 -0.79
CA SER A 140 -0.31 -10.57 -0.52
C SER A 140 -0.31 -11.40 -1.79
N PRO A 141 0.75 -12.19 -2.06
CA PRO A 141 0.73 -13.14 -3.16
C PRO A 141 -0.09 -14.40 -2.84
N VAL A 142 -0.50 -14.57 -1.58
CA VAL A 142 -1.13 -15.80 -1.07
C VAL A 142 -2.23 -15.51 -0.06
N ARG A 143 -3.22 -16.39 0.00
CA ARG A 143 -4.26 -16.40 1.03
C ARG A 143 -4.60 -17.83 1.40
N MET A 144 -4.55 -18.14 2.69
CA MET A 144 -5.18 -19.36 3.20
C MET A 144 -6.63 -19.03 3.52
N HIS A 145 -7.59 -19.70 2.86
CA HIS A 145 -9.00 -19.42 3.08
C HIS A 145 -9.38 -19.84 4.52
N PRO A 146 -9.93 -18.93 5.34
CA PRO A 146 -10.03 -19.13 6.79
C PRO A 146 -11.00 -20.23 7.24
N THR A 147 -11.90 -20.66 6.35
CA THR A 147 -12.89 -21.72 6.65
C THR A 147 -12.56 -23.06 5.98
N THR A 148 -11.96 -23.04 4.80
CA THR A 148 -11.76 -24.26 3.98
C THR A 148 -10.34 -24.78 4.06
N GLY A 149 -9.39 -23.96 4.53
CA GLY A 149 -7.97 -24.29 4.60
C GLY A 149 -7.27 -24.32 3.23
N VAL A 150 -7.96 -23.98 2.14
CA VAL A 150 -7.37 -23.96 0.79
C VAL A 150 -6.39 -22.80 0.67
N LEU A 151 -5.17 -23.09 0.21
CA LEU A 151 -4.15 -22.08 -0.05
C LEU A 151 -4.26 -21.59 -1.50
N HIS A 152 -4.74 -20.36 -1.67
CA HIS A 152 -4.79 -19.67 -2.96
C HIS A 152 -3.51 -18.88 -3.18
N ARG A 153 -3.07 -18.80 -4.45
CA ARG A 153 -1.91 -18.01 -4.87
C ARG A 153 -2.31 -17.11 -6.03
N SER A 154 -2.12 -15.81 -5.89
CA SER A 154 -2.39 -14.88 -6.98
C SER A 154 -1.28 -14.93 -8.01
N VAL A 155 -1.63 -14.72 -9.27
CA VAL A 155 -0.68 -14.52 -10.36
C VAL A 155 -0.95 -13.20 -11.06
N LEU A 156 0.07 -12.65 -11.71
CA LEU A 156 -0.04 -11.45 -12.54
C LEU A 156 0.19 -11.87 -14.00
N LYS A 157 -0.89 -12.22 -14.69
CA LYS A 157 -0.83 -12.70 -16.07
C LYS A 157 -1.93 -12.06 -16.92
N PRO A 158 -1.68 -11.83 -18.22
CA PRO A 158 -2.72 -11.41 -19.15
C PRO A 158 -3.77 -12.50 -19.35
N ILE A 159 -4.96 -12.11 -19.81
CA ILE A 159 -6.02 -13.05 -20.19
C ILE A 159 -6.06 -13.14 -21.72
N GLY A 160 -6.05 -14.36 -22.25
CA GLY A 160 -6.23 -14.64 -23.68
C GLY A 160 -4.93 -14.75 -24.48
N SER A 161 -4.12 -13.70 -24.56
CA SER A 161 -2.90 -13.68 -25.39
C SER A 161 -1.65 -13.30 -24.59
N THR A 162 -0.49 -13.79 -25.06
CA THR A 162 0.83 -13.39 -24.56
C THR A 162 0.99 -11.88 -24.65
N PHE A 163 1.50 -11.27 -23.59
CA PHE A 163 1.80 -9.84 -23.54
C PHE A 163 3.30 -9.63 -23.62
N THR A 164 3.76 -8.93 -24.65
CA THR A 164 5.17 -8.56 -24.83
C THR A 164 5.32 -7.05 -24.74
N ASN A 165 6.21 -6.57 -23.88
CA ASN A 165 6.51 -5.14 -23.76
C ASN A 165 7.93 -4.90 -23.22
N LYS A 166 8.36 -3.63 -23.21
CA LYS A 166 9.61 -3.20 -22.59
C LYS A 166 9.56 -3.27 -21.07
N THR A 167 10.70 -3.57 -20.47
CA THR A 167 10.96 -3.50 -19.04
C THR A 167 12.35 -2.92 -18.80
N VAL A 168 12.66 -2.58 -17.55
CA VAL A 168 14.00 -2.18 -17.13
C VAL A 168 14.44 -2.98 -15.92
N ASP A 169 15.68 -3.45 -15.93
CA ASP A 169 16.37 -3.81 -14.69
C ASP A 169 16.83 -2.52 -14.02
N PHE A 170 16.13 -2.11 -12.96
CA PHE A 170 16.43 -0.85 -12.32
C PHE A 170 17.81 -0.82 -11.68
N HIS A 171 18.48 -1.95 -11.40
CA HIS A 171 19.86 -1.93 -10.90
C HIS A 171 20.84 -1.50 -11.97
N SER A 172 20.80 -2.13 -13.14
CA SER A 172 21.73 -1.86 -14.24
C SER A 172 21.30 -0.71 -15.16
N GLY A 173 20.00 -0.38 -15.16
CA GLY A 173 19.40 0.52 -16.16
C GLY A 173 19.19 -0.12 -17.53
N LYS A 174 19.44 -1.43 -17.66
CA LYS A 174 19.28 -2.14 -18.92
C LYS A 174 17.80 -2.24 -19.29
N VAL A 175 17.43 -1.66 -20.42
CA VAL A 175 16.11 -1.82 -21.05
C VAL A 175 16.13 -3.09 -21.90
N SER A 176 15.11 -3.92 -21.73
CA SER A 176 14.91 -5.14 -22.50
C SER A 176 13.43 -5.41 -22.75
N GLU A 177 13.12 -6.40 -23.58
CA GLU A 177 11.75 -6.89 -23.73
C GLU A 177 11.48 -8.05 -22.77
N ILE A 178 10.22 -8.19 -22.38
CA ILE A 178 9.72 -9.32 -21.61
C ILE A 178 8.38 -9.78 -22.18
N SER A 179 8.16 -11.09 -22.20
CA SER A 179 6.89 -11.72 -22.56
C SER A 179 6.28 -12.39 -21.35
N ILE A 180 4.97 -12.19 -21.13
CA ILE A 180 4.20 -12.81 -20.07
C ILE A 180 3.13 -13.67 -20.73
N GLU A 181 3.19 -14.97 -20.48
CA GLU A 181 2.21 -15.93 -20.99
C GLU A 181 0.84 -15.73 -20.34
N PRO A 182 -0.26 -15.98 -21.07
CA PRO A 182 -1.60 -15.84 -20.54
C PRO A 182 -1.85 -16.76 -19.33
N CYS A 183 -2.79 -16.36 -18.49
CA CYS A 183 -3.25 -17.16 -17.37
C CYS A 183 -3.86 -18.48 -17.85
N SER A 184 -3.81 -19.49 -16.99
CA SER A 184 -4.29 -20.85 -17.29
C SER A 184 -4.92 -21.51 -16.06
N GLY A 185 -5.85 -22.45 -16.27
CA GLY A 185 -6.50 -23.17 -15.18
C GLY A 185 -7.15 -22.19 -14.19
N ASP A 186 -6.92 -22.41 -12.90
CA ASP A 186 -7.55 -21.66 -11.81
C ASP A 186 -6.84 -20.33 -11.48
N ASP A 187 -5.98 -19.82 -12.37
CA ASP A 187 -5.19 -18.60 -12.15
C ASP A 187 -6.10 -17.38 -11.83
N ILE A 188 -7.26 -17.28 -12.50
CA ILE A 188 -8.21 -16.18 -12.29
C ILE A 188 -8.90 -16.35 -10.95
N GLU A 189 -9.51 -17.50 -10.67
CA GLU A 189 -10.23 -17.78 -9.43
C GLU A 189 -9.32 -17.60 -8.21
N ASN A 190 -8.09 -18.12 -8.27
CA ASN A 190 -7.12 -17.96 -7.19
C ASN A 190 -6.70 -16.50 -6.99
N THR A 191 -6.53 -15.74 -8.08
CA THR A 191 -6.18 -14.32 -7.98
C THR A 191 -7.34 -13.49 -7.40
N VAL A 192 -8.58 -13.79 -7.78
CA VAL A 192 -9.79 -13.19 -7.20
C VAL A 192 -9.92 -13.55 -5.72
N ALA A 193 -9.68 -14.81 -5.35
CA ALA A 193 -9.72 -15.23 -3.95
C ALA A 193 -8.68 -14.49 -3.09
N VAL A 194 -7.48 -14.23 -3.61
CA VAL A 194 -6.42 -13.55 -2.83
C VAL A 194 -6.61 -12.03 -2.80
N MET A 195 -6.86 -11.40 -3.95
CA MET A 195 -6.78 -9.94 -4.12
C MET A 195 -8.13 -9.26 -4.36
N GLY A 196 -9.22 -10.04 -4.35
CA GLY A 196 -10.58 -9.54 -4.41
C GLY A 196 -11.06 -9.00 -3.06
N GLY A 197 -12.36 -8.73 -2.97
CA GLY A 197 -12.99 -8.10 -1.81
C GLY A 197 -13.51 -9.06 -0.74
N GLU A 198 -13.39 -10.38 -0.92
CA GLU A 198 -14.01 -11.34 0.01
C GLU A 198 -13.47 -11.19 1.45
N ASP A 199 -12.16 -11.12 1.63
CA ASP A 199 -11.60 -10.97 2.98
C ASP A 199 -11.92 -9.58 3.59
N TRP A 200 -11.94 -8.52 2.77
CA TRP A 200 -12.42 -7.20 3.22
C TRP A 200 -13.86 -7.28 3.73
N SER A 201 -14.75 -7.94 2.99
CA SER A 201 -16.11 -8.22 3.44
C SER A 201 -16.12 -9.00 4.76
N MET A 202 -15.32 -10.06 4.89
CA MET A 202 -15.23 -10.85 6.12
C MET A 202 -14.80 -10.01 7.33
N TRP A 203 -13.85 -9.08 7.15
CA TRP A 203 -13.46 -8.12 8.18
C TRP A 203 -14.62 -7.23 8.62
N ILE A 204 -15.32 -6.63 7.66
CA ILE A 204 -16.43 -5.73 7.95
C ILE A 204 -17.60 -6.48 8.62
N ASP A 205 -17.94 -7.67 8.11
CA ASP A 205 -19.01 -8.50 8.67
C ASP A 205 -18.67 -8.92 10.12
N ALA A 206 -17.42 -9.29 10.40
CA ALA A 206 -16.98 -9.67 11.75
C ALA A 206 -17.01 -8.49 12.74
N LEU A 207 -16.57 -7.30 12.32
CA LEU A 207 -16.65 -6.09 13.15
C LEU A 207 -18.11 -5.66 13.39
N LYS A 208 -18.95 -5.73 12.36
CA LYS A 208 -20.37 -5.38 12.43
C LYS A 208 -21.14 -6.32 13.36
N ALA A 209 -20.89 -7.63 13.28
CA ALA A 209 -21.55 -8.63 14.12
C ALA A 209 -21.36 -8.37 15.63
N GLU A 210 -20.24 -7.75 15.99
CA GLU A 210 -19.88 -7.39 17.36
C GLU A 210 -20.19 -5.93 17.71
N ASN A 211 -20.92 -5.22 16.83
CA ASN A 211 -21.27 -3.80 16.96
C ASN A 211 -20.06 -2.86 17.16
N LEU A 212 -18.95 -3.14 16.46
CA LEU A 212 -17.69 -2.38 16.60
C LEU A 212 -17.49 -1.29 15.54
N LEU A 213 -18.49 -1.06 14.68
CA LEU A 213 -18.47 0.00 13.67
C LEU A 213 -19.30 1.18 14.16
N ALA A 214 -18.69 2.36 14.24
CA ALA A 214 -19.37 3.58 14.67
C ALA A 214 -20.45 4.03 13.66
N PRO A 215 -21.48 4.80 14.10
CA PRO A 215 -22.37 5.49 13.17
C PRO A 215 -21.57 6.36 12.18
N GLY A 216 -21.88 6.26 10.89
CA GLY A 216 -21.17 6.90 9.80
C GLY A 216 -19.82 6.27 9.45
N ALA A 217 -19.49 5.09 9.98
CA ALA A 217 -18.19 4.46 9.73
C ALA A 217 -17.90 4.31 8.24
N THR A 218 -16.70 4.71 7.85
CA THR A 218 -16.22 4.61 6.47
C THR A 218 -15.19 3.50 6.35
N THR A 219 -15.22 2.74 5.25
CA THR A 219 -14.15 1.81 4.93
C THR A 219 -13.63 2.01 3.51
N VAL A 220 -12.32 1.94 3.33
CA VAL A 220 -11.67 2.20 2.04
C VAL A 220 -10.72 1.07 1.71
N ALA A 221 -10.87 0.48 0.52
CA ALA A 221 -9.90 -0.46 -0.03
C ALA A 221 -9.09 0.16 -1.16
N TYR A 222 -7.80 -0.16 -1.25
CA TYR A 222 -6.93 0.39 -2.28
C TYR A 222 -6.90 -0.46 -3.57
N SER A 223 -6.96 0.23 -4.70
CA SER A 223 -6.91 -0.34 -6.05
C SER A 223 -6.00 0.47 -6.96
N TYR A 224 -5.77 -0.07 -8.15
CA TYR A 224 -4.99 0.55 -9.22
C TYR A 224 -5.59 0.16 -10.57
N ILE A 225 -5.76 1.13 -11.46
CA ILE A 225 -6.21 0.92 -12.84
C ILE A 225 -5.00 1.05 -13.78
N GLY A 226 -4.30 2.19 -13.69
CA GLY A 226 -3.11 2.47 -14.47
C GLY A 226 -3.36 2.82 -15.94
N PRO A 227 -2.28 3.04 -16.70
CA PRO A 227 -2.33 3.40 -18.11
C PRO A 227 -2.60 2.19 -19.01
N SER A 228 -2.89 2.49 -20.29
CA SER A 228 -3.01 1.49 -21.36
C SER A 228 -1.76 0.60 -21.49
N LEU A 229 -0.57 1.14 -21.21
CA LEU A 229 0.72 0.43 -21.26
C LEU A 229 0.77 -0.80 -20.35
N THR A 230 0.04 -0.78 -19.23
CA THR A 230 0.02 -1.85 -18.22
C THR A 230 -1.27 -2.64 -18.23
N GLU A 231 -2.26 -2.20 -19.02
CA GLU A 231 -3.64 -2.66 -18.96
C GLU A 231 -3.77 -4.17 -19.16
N ALA A 232 -3.01 -4.75 -20.09
CA ALA A 232 -3.06 -6.17 -20.42
C ALA A 232 -2.74 -7.08 -19.21
N VAL A 233 -1.84 -6.66 -18.33
CA VAL A 233 -1.43 -7.42 -17.13
C VAL A 233 -2.22 -6.98 -15.90
N TYR A 234 -2.62 -5.71 -15.84
CA TYR A 234 -3.41 -5.13 -14.76
C TYR A 234 -4.91 -5.22 -15.02
N ARG A 235 -5.55 -4.15 -15.48
CA ARG A 235 -7.02 -4.02 -15.56
C ARG A 235 -7.68 -5.11 -16.42
N LYS A 236 -7.01 -5.61 -17.47
CA LYS A 236 -7.48 -6.71 -18.33
C LYS A 236 -6.85 -8.07 -18.00
N GLY A 237 -5.96 -8.13 -17.01
CA GLY A 237 -5.32 -9.36 -16.55
C GLY A 237 -6.08 -10.02 -15.39
N THR A 238 -5.46 -11.05 -14.80
CA THR A 238 -5.97 -11.77 -13.61
C THR A 238 -6.23 -10.84 -12.42
N ILE A 239 -5.33 -9.88 -12.16
CA ILE A 239 -5.49 -8.92 -11.07
C ILE A 239 -6.65 -7.94 -11.33
N GLY A 240 -6.92 -7.63 -12.60
CA GLY A 240 -8.09 -6.84 -13.01
C GLY A 240 -9.40 -7.49 -12.59
N ARG A 241 -9.53 -8.81 -12.76
CA ARG A 241 -10.71 -9.57 -12.28
C ARG A 241 -10.86 -9.51 -10.77
N ALA A 242 -9.76 -9.57 -10.03
CA ALA A 242 -9.78 -9.39 -8.59
C ALA A 242 -10.22 -7.97 -8.21
N LYS A 243 -9.77 -6.94 -8.92
CA LYS A 243 -10.20 -5.55 -8.69
C LYS A 243 -11.65 -5.29 -9.10
N ASP A 244 -12.16 -5.93 -10.15
CA ASP A 244 -13.59 -5.89 -10.49
C ASP A 244 -14.44 -6.47 -9.33
N HIS A 245 -13.99 -7.59 -8.73
CA HIS A 245 -14.64 -8.15 -7.53
C HIS A 245 -14.53 -7.20 -6.33
N LEU A 246 -13.38 -6.56 -6.11
CA LEU A 246 -13.19 -5.59 -5.03
C LEU A 246 -14.14 -4.39 -5.17
N GLU A 247 -14.28 -3.86 -6.40
CA GLU A 247 -15.20 -2.77 -6.74
C GLU A 247 -16.66 -3.17 -6.45
N ALA A 248 -17.09 -4.35 -6.89
CA ALA A 248 -18.43 -4.86 -6.58
C ALA A 248 -18.65 -5.07 -5.07
N THR A 249 -17.61 -5.47 -4.35
CA THR A 249 -17.69 -5.71 -2.90
C THR A 249 -17.90 -4.42 -2.11
N ALA A 250 -17.36 -3.27 -2.58
CA ALA A 250 -17.60 -1.98 -1.93
C ALA A 250 -19.09 -1.60 -1.89
N PHE A 251 -19.83 -1.86 -2.98
CA PHE A 251 -21.28 -1.65 -3.00
C PHE A 251 -22.00 -2.58 -2.02
N ALA A 252 -21.66 -3.88 -2.05
CA ALA A 252 -22.26 -4.85 -1.14
C ALA A 252 -21.97 -4.54 0.34
N ILE A 253 -20.78 -4.04 0.67
CA ILE A 253 -20.45 -3.59 2.02
C ILE A 253 -21.28 -2.35 2.37
N THR A 254 -21.39 -1.37 1.47
CA THR A 254 -22.20 -0.16 1.70
C THR A 254 -23.65 -0.52 2.03
N ASP A 255 -24.27 -1.42 1.26
CA ASP A 255 -25.64 -1.89 1.51
C ASP A 255 -25.77 -2.52 2.91
N ARG A 256 -24.77 -3.30 3.33
CA ARG A 256 -24.75 -3.90 4.67
C ARG A 256 -24.54 -2.87 5.76
N LEU A 257 -23.86 -1.76 5.50
CA LEU A 257 -23.61 -0.71 6.49
C LEU A 257 -24.71 0.35 6.54
N ALA A 258 -25.76 0.24 5.71
CA ALA A 258 -26.85 1.21 5.64
C ALA A 258 -27.52 1.51 7.00
N SER A 259 -27.62 0.52 7.90
CA SER A 259 -28.24 0.70 9.22
C SER A 259 -27.47 1.63 10.16
N ILE A 260 -26.18 1.89 9.88
CA ILE A 260 -25.33 2.82 10.61
C ILE A 260 -24.94 4.02 9.75
N ASP A 261 -25.56 4.20 8.58
CA ASP A 261 -25.16 5.20 7.58
C ASP A 261 -23.67 5.10 7.17
N GLY A 262 -23.13 3.87 7.19
CA GLY A 262 -21.75 3.61 6.84
C GLY A 262 -21.55 3.51 5.32
N LYS A 263 -20.33 3.78 4.87
CA LYS A 263 -19.96 3.78 3.45
C LYS A 263 -18.69 2.99 3.20
N ALA A 264 -18.64 2.32 2.05
CA ALA A 264 -17.44 1.65 1.57
C ALA A 264 -17.03 2.17 0.20
N TYR A 265 -15.74 2.46 0.05
CA TYR A 265 -15.18 3.00 -1.19
C TYR A 265 -13.99 2.17 -1.65
N VAL A 266 -13.81 2.09 -2.96
CA VAL A 266 -12.51 1.78 -3.55
C VAL A 266 -11.82 3.11 -3.88
N SER A 267 -10.60 3.30 -3.38
CA SER A 267 -9.72 4.39 -3.82
C SER A 267 -8.76 3.86 -4.87
N VAL A 268 -8.84 4.41 -6.07
CA VAL A 268 -7.91 4.12 -7.17
C VAL A 268 -6.73 5.05 -7.02
N ASN A 269 -5.60 4.45 -6.67
CA ASN A 269 -4.36 5.13 -6.30
C ASN A 269 -3.39 5.17 -7.49
N LYS A 270 -2.37 6.02 -7.40
CA LYS A 270 -1.33 6.16 -8.44
C LYS A 270 -0.29 5.03 -8.35
N ALA A 271 0.47 4.83 -9.43
CA ALA A 271 1.64 3.98 -9.47
C ALA A 271 2.76 4.59 -8.62
N LEU A 272 3.28 3.79 -7.67
CA LEU A 272 4.36 4.16 -6.76
C LEU A 272 5.34 3.01 -6.60
N VAL A 273 6.56 3.33 -6.18
CA VAL A 273 7.55 2.32 -5.78
C VAL A 273 7.13 1.71 -4.45
N THR A 274 6.81 0.42 -4.48
CA THR A 274 6.49 -0.42 -3.32
C THR A 274 7.13 -1.79 -3.52
N GLN A 275 7.18 -2.61 -2.46
CA GLN A 275 7.63 -4.00 -2.62
C GLN A 275 6.74 -4.78 -3.59
N ALA A 276 5.43 -4.52 -3.58
CA ALA A 276 4.48 -5.18 -4.47
C ALA A 276 4.66 -4.74 -5.93
N SER A 277 4.75 -3.44 -6.19
CA SER A 277 4.83 -2.89 -7.56
C SER A 277 6.18 -3.16 -8.23
N SER A 278 7.27 -3.19 -7.46
CA SER A 278 8.62 -3.50 -7.99
C SER A 278 8.78 -4.94 -8.49
N ALA A 279 7.91 -5.86 -8.04
CA ALA A 279 7.89 -7.24 -8.50
C ALA A 279 7.16 -7.43 -9.84
N ILE A 280 6.51 -6.39 -10.36
CA ILE A 280 5.66 -6.49 -11.56
C ILE A 280 6.48 -6.08 -12.77
N PRO A 281 6.63 -6.95 -13.78
CA PRO A 281 7.29 -6.58 -15.02
C PRO A 281 6.69 -5.30 -15.62
N VAL A 282 7.48 -4.52 -16.38
CA VAL A 282 7.05 -3.27 -17.05
C VAL A 282 6.90 -2.06 -16.11
N ILE A 283 6.45 -2.28 -14.86
CA ILE A 283 6.16 -1.20 -13.90
C ILE A 283 7.39 -0.34 -13.54
N PRO A 284 8.60 -0.89 -13.31
CA PRO A 284 9.76 -0.06 -13.00
C PRO A 284 10.08 0.96 -14.11
N LEU A 285 9.92 0.58 -15.38
CA LEU A 285 10.14 1.48 -16.51
C LEU A 285 9.05 2.54 -16.56
N TYR A 286 7.79 2.14 -16.37
CA TYR A 286 6.66 3.08 -16.38
C TYR A 286 6.79 4.13 -15.28
N ILE A 287 7.08 3.70 -14.05
CA ILE A 287 7.25 4.59 -12.90
C ILE A 287 8.42 5.54 -13.14
N SER A 288 9.55 5.05 -13.67
CA SER A 288 10.71 5.91 -13.97
C SER A 288 10.35 7.04 -14.94
N LEU A 289 9.61 6.75 -16.00
CA LEU A 289 9.16 7.78 -16.95
C LEU A 289 8.09 8.70 -16.35
N LEU A 290 7.12 8.12 -15.62
CA LEU A 290 6.05 8.86 -14.95
C LEU A 290 6.61 9.86 -13.94
N TYR A 291 7.57 9.45 -13.12
CA TYR A 291 8.18 10.29 -12.10
C TYR A 291 8.90 11.49 -12.70
N LYS A 292 9.65 11.28 -13.78
CA LYS A 292 10.31 12.37 -14.52
C LYS A 292 9.31 13.45 -14.92
N ILE A 293 8.23 13.04 -15.59
CA ILE A 293 7.17 13.97 -16.05
C ILE A 293 6.46 14.63 -14.87
N MET A 294 6.00 13.86 -13.88
CA MET A 294 5.25 14.43 -12.76
C MET A 294 6.10 15.36 -11.89
N LYS A 295 7.42 15.13 -11.78
CA LYS A 295 8.34 16.02 -11.07
C LYS A 295 8.57 17.33 -11.83
N GLU A 296 8.73 17.27 -13.16
CA GLU A 296 8.83 18.48 -14.00
C GLU A 296 7.56 19.34 -13.94
N GLU A 297 6.40 18.71 -13.83
CA GLU A 297 5.10 19.37 -13.70
C GLU A 297 4.76 19.77 -12.25
N GLY A 298 5.59 19.42 -11.26
CA GLY A 298 5.37 19.75 -9.85
C GLY A 298 4.18 19.03 -9.20
N ILE A 299 3.77 17.88 -9.72
CA ILE A 299 2.60 17.09 -9.28
C ILE A 299 2.96 15.68 -8.80
N HIS A 300 4.25 15.37 -8.68
CA HIS A 300 4.72 14.08 -8.18
C HIS A 300 4.36 13.88 -6.70
N GLU A 301 3.85 12.70 -6.39
CA GLU A 301 3.46 12.27 -5.05
C GLU A 301 4.06 10.90 -4.76
N GLY A 302 4.50 10.69 -3.51
CA GLY A 302 4.75 9.40 -2.89
C GLY A 302 3.51 8.87 -2.15
N CYS A 303 3.70 7.86 -1.30
CA CYS A 303 2.59 7.26 -0.55
C CYS A 303 1.99 8.27 0.45
N ILE A 304 2.83 9.03 1.15
CA ILE A 304 2.36 9.92 2.22
C ILE A 304 1.63 11.13 1.65
N GLU A 305 2.14 11.73 0.56
CA GLU A 305 1.51 12.84 -0.15
C GLU A 305 0.13 12.43 -0.66
N GLN A 306 0.04 11.27 -1.31
CA GLN A 306 -1.21 10.81 -1.89
C GLN A 306 -2.27 10.51 -0.84
N ILE A 307 -1.90 9.86 0.27
CA ILE A 307 -2.87 9.55 1.33
C ILE A 307 -3.26 10.80 2.11
N GLN A 308 -2.35 11.76 2.30
CA GLN A 308 -2.68 13.06 2.84
C GLN A 308 -3.73 13.77 1.98
N ARG A 309 -3.54 13.79 0.65
CA ARG A 309 -4.50 14.36 -0.30
C ARG A 309 -5.82 13.60 -0.32
N LEU A 310 -5.80 12.27 -0.24
CA LEU A 310 -7.01 11.45 -0.12
C LEU A 310 -7.84 11.87 1.11
N TYR A 311 -7.20 12.07 2.26
CA TYR A 311 -7.91 12.48 3.48
C TYR A 311 -8.44 13.91 3.35
N GLN A 312 -7.59 14.85 2.95
CA GLN A 312 -7.92 16.28 2.93
C GLN A 312 -8.91 16.66 1.83
N GLU A 313 -8.73 16.13 0.62
CA GLU A 313 -9.47 16.58 -0.56
C GLU A 313 -10.55 15.60 -1.03
N ARG A 314 -10.68 14.42 -0.40
CA ARG A 314 -11.72 13.44 -0.75
C ARG A 314 -12.55 13.06 0.48
N LEU A 315 -11.94 12.35 1.44
CA LEU A 315 -12.69 11.72 2.54
C LEU A 315 -13.27 12.72 3.55
N TYR A 316 -12.52 13.77 3.89
CA TYR A 316 -12.86 14.69 5.00
C TYR A 316 -12.98 16.14 4.54
N THR A 317 -13.61 16.37 3.39
CA THR A 317 -13.86 17.72 2.85
C THR A 317 -15.04 18.44 3.53
N GLY A 318 -15.86 17.72 4.30
CA GLY A 318 -17.13 18.20 4.83
C GLY A 318 -18.30 18.15 3.82
N ASN A 319 -18.04 17.72 2.58
CA ASN A 319 -19.03 17.49 1.54
C ASN A 319 -19.14 16.00 1.21
N GLU A 320 -20.04 15.65 0.28
CA GLU A 320 -20.10 14.30 -0.28
C GLU A 320 -18.74 13.89 -0.88
N VAL A 321 -18.34 12.64 -0.64
CA VAL A 321 -17.07 12.11 -1.14
C VAL A 321 -17.12 12.06 -2.67
N PRO A 322 -16.25 12.79 -3.38
CA PRO A 322 -16.28 12.80 -4.83
C PRO A 322 -15.82 11.44 -5.38
N VAL A 323 -16.66 10.86 -6.24
CA VAL A 323 -16.46 9.57 -6.88
C VAL A 323 -16.64 9.66 -8.39
N ASP A 324 -16.06 8.72 -9.13
CA ASP A 324 -16.34 8.55 -10.54
C ASP A 324 -17.68 7.83 -10.80
N ASP A 325 -18.04 7.66 -12.07
CA ASP A 325 -19.29 7.01 -12.49
C ASP A 325 -19.44 5.56 -12.00
N SER A 326 -18.34 4.94 -11.54
CA SER A 326 -18.32 3.60 -10.95
C SER A 326 -18.26 3.62 -9.42
N GLY A 327 -18.49 4.77 -8.79
CA GLY A 327 -18.50 4.92 -7.33
C GLY A 327 -17.12 4.85 -6.67
N ARG A 328 -16.04 5.07 -7.43
CA ARG A 328 -14.66 4.97 -6.92
C ARG A 328 -14.07 6.35 -6.65
N ILE A 329 -13.31 6.47 -5.58
CA ILE A 329 -12.50 7.67 -5.32
C ILE A 329 -11.31 7.64 -6.28
N ARG A 330 -11.10 8.73 -7.00
CA ARG A 330 -9.97 8.90 -7.92
C ARG A 330 -8.93 9.81 -7.30
N ILE A 331 -7.85 9.20 -6.81
CA ILE A 331 -6.65 9.89 -6.32
C ILE A 331 -5.45 9.66 -7.25
N ASP A 332 -5.62 8.83 -8.29
CA ASP A 332 -4.75 8.67 -9.46
C ASP A 332 -4.96 9.77 -10.52
N ASP A 333 -5.86 10.72 -10.28
CA ASP A 333 -6.23 11.81 -11.18
C ASP A 333 -5.03 12.60 -11.73
N LEU A 334 -4.01 12.87 -10.91
CA LEU A 334 -2.79 13.55 -11.34
C LEU A 334 -1.94 12.70 -12.30
N GLU A 335 -1.88 11.39 -12.08
CA GLU A 335 -1.21 10.45 -13.00
C GLU A 335 -2.00 10.31 -14.30
N MET A 336 -3.33 10.21 -14.22
CA MET A 336 -4.21 9.92 -15.34
C MET A 336 -4.58 11.15 -16.18
N ARG A 337 -4.02 12.33 -15.86
CA ARG A 337 -4.07 13.52 -16.70
C ARG A 337 -3.61 13.19 -18.13
N SER A 338 -4.39 13.60 -19.12
CA SER A 338 -4.13 13.31 -20.54
C SER A 338 -2.76 13.78 -21.01
N ASP A 339 -2.32 14.97 -20.57
CA ASP A 339 -1.02 15.52 -20.96
C ASP A 339 0.15 14.74 -20.36
N VAL A 340 0.00 14.22 -19.15
CA VAL A 340 0.98 13.33 -18.50
C VAL A 340 1.07 12.01 -19.25
N GLN A 341 -0.08 11.37 -19.51
CA GLN A 341 -0.14 10.08 -20.19
C GLN A 341 0.39 10.12 -21.63
N GLU A 342 0.10 11.20 -22.37
CA GLU A 342 0.65 11.40 -23.71
C GLU A 342 2.18 11.55 -23.70
N LYS A 343 2.74 12.29 -22.73
CA LYS A 343 4.20 12.43 -22.58
C LYS A 343 4.85 11.09 -22.26
N VAL A 344 4.29 10.35 -21.29
CA VAL A 344 4.82 9.03 -20.91
C VAL A 344 4.76 8.05 -22.09
N ALA A 345 3.66 8.01 -22.84
CA ALA A 345 3.53 7.15 -24.02
C ALA A 345 4.57 7.48 -25.11
N LYS A 346 4.86 8.77 -25.35
CA LYS A 346 5.92 9.19 -26.29
C LYS A 346 7.32 8.76 -25.83
N LEU A 347 7.62 8.90 -24.53
CA LEU A 347 8.90 8.48 -23.97
C LEU A 347 9.05 6.95 -23.95
N TRP A 348 7.96 6.21 -23.72
CA TRP A 348 7.96 4.75 -23.74
C TRP A 348 8.49 4.16 -25.05
N ILE A 349 8.04 4.72 -26.19
CA ILE A 349 8.47 4.30 -27.52
C ILE A 349 9.98 4.53 -27.70
N GLN A 350 10.51 5.64 -27.19
CA GLN A 350 11.90 6.04 -27.33
C GLN A 350 12.85 5.37 -26.33
N ALA A 351 12.31 4.82 -25.23
CA ALA A 351 13.12 4.26 -24.15
C ALA A 351 14.00 3.10 -24.62
N VAL A 352 15.31 3.29 -24.49
CA VAL A 352 16.38 2.30 -24.68
C VAL A 352 17.42 2.45 -23.57
N THR A 353 18.36 1.52 -23.45
CA THR A 353 19.34 1.51 -22.36
C THR A 353 20.18 2.80 -22.36
N GLU A 354 20.51 3.30 -23.54
CA GLU A 354 21.43 4.42 -23.76
C GLU A 354 20.84 5.77 -23.35
N ASN A 355 19.51 5.94 -23.43
CA ASN A 355 18.85 7.22 -23.17
C ASN A 355 18.01 7.24 -21.89
N LEU A 356 17.79 6.10 -21.23
CA LEU A 356 16.87 6.01 -20.09
C LEU A 356 17.25 6.95 -18.94
N ALA A 357 18.54 7.13 -18.67
CA ALA A 357 19.02 8.03 -17.62
C ALA A 357 18.68 9.51 -17.87
N GLU A 358 18.45 9.90 -19.12
CA GLU A 358 18.06 11.28 -19.50
C GLU A 358 16.53 11.44 -19.50
N ILE A 359 15.81 10.47 -20.06
CA ILE A 359 14.36 10.59 -20.29
C ILE A 359 13.51 10.07 -19.12
N GLY A 360 14.11 9.35 -18.17
CA GLY A 360 13.43 8.76 -17.03
C GLY A 360 14.14 9.07 -15.72
N ASP A 361 13.41 9.00 -14.63
CA ASP A 361 13.91 9.20 -13.28
C ASP A 361 14.22 7.85 -12.60
N LEU A 362 15.18 7.12 -13.19
CA LEU A 362 15.59 5.82 -12.66
C LEU A 362 16.33 5.96 -11.33
N GLU A 363 17.05 7.06 -11.13
CA GLU A 363 17.71 7.37 -9.86
C GLU A 363 16.69 7.59 -8.74
N GLY A 364 15.64 8.39 -9.00
CA GLY A 364 14.53 8.55 -8.07
C GLY A 364 13.82 7.24 -7.77
N TYR A 365 13.60 6.39 -8.78
CA TYR A 365 13.05 5.04 -8.56
C TYR A 365 13.94 4.21 -7.61
N ARG A 366 15.26 4.18 -7.85
CA ARG A 366 16.21 3.44 -7.00
C ARG A 366 16.21 3.96 -5.58
N LYS A 367 16.25 5.28 -5.41
CA LYS A 367 16.22 5.92 -4.10
C LYS A 367 14.95 5.57 -3.34
N ASP A 368 13.79 5.69 -3.97
CA ASP A 368 12.52 5.31 -3.35
C ASP A 368 12.50 3.81 -3.00
N PHE A 369 13.05 2.95 -3.87
CA PHE A 369 13.17 1.52 -3.60
C PHE A 369 14.05 1.24 -2.37
N TYR A 370 15.21 1.87 -2.25
CA TYR A 370 16.10 1.72 -1.10
C TYR A 370 15.46 2.25 0.20
N ASN A 371 14.75 3.37 0.11
CA ASN A 371 14.01 3.95 1.24
C ASN A 371 12.95 2.98 1.81
N LEU A 372 12.36 2.10 0.98
CA LEU A 372 11.43 1.05 1.47
C LEU A 372 12.07 0.12 2.49
N PHE A 373 13.39 -0.04 2.46
CA PHE A 373 14.17 -0.90 3.34
C PHE A 373 15.04 -0.10 4.32
N GLY A 374 14.84 1.22 4.40
CA GLY A 374 15.60 2.11 5.28
C GLY A 374 17.01 2.42 4.78
N PHE A 375 17.34 2.23 3.51
CA PHE A 375 18.63 2.61 2.93
C PHE A 375 18.51 3.90 2.12
N ASP A 376 19.60 4.66 1.98
CA ASP A 376 19.65 5.96 1.29
C ASP A 376 18.69 7.03 1.86
N VAL A 377 18.35 6.89 3.14
CA VAL A 377 17.56 7.85 3.90
C VAL A 377 18.50 8.93 4.44
N ALA A 378 18.22 10.19 4.11
CA ALA A 378 19.04 11.31 4.55
C ALA A 378 19.09 11.41 6.09
N GLY A 379 20.28 11.70 6.63
CA GLY A 379 20.50 11.87 8.07
C GLY A 379 20.84 10.60 8.85
N VAL A 380 21.00 9.46 8.18
CA VAL A 380 21.36 8.16 8.79
C VAL A 380 22.83 7.83 8.52
N ASP A 381 23.58 7.46 9.56
CA ASP A 381 24.96 7.00 9.42
C ASP A 381 25.02 5.48 9.19
N TYR A 382 25.01 5.07 7.93
CA TYR A 382 25.08 3.65 7.54
C TYR A 382 26.41 2.95 7.85
N LYS A 383 27.43 3.68 8.32
CA LYS A 383 28.71 3.08 8.75
C LYS A 383 28.73 2.78 10.26
N ALA A 384 27.75 3.26 11.00
CA ALA A 384 27.62 2.99 12.43
C ALA A 384 27.08 1.57 12.67
N GLU A 385 27.45 1.00 13.82
CA GLU A 385 26.75 -0.18 14.30
C GLU A 385 25.35 0.21 14.80
N THR A 386 24.34 -0.57 14.42
CA THR A 386 22.97 -0.40 14.89
C THR A 386 22.44 -1.69 15.50
N ASN A 387 21.45 -1.59 16.39
CA ASN A 387 20.80 -2.75 16.98
C ASN A 387 19.70 -3.27 16.05
N GLU A 388 19.90 -4.45 15.47
CA GLU A 388 18.92 -5.09 14.61
C GLU A 388 17.68 -5.60 15.38
N VAL A 389 17.79 -5.82 16.70
CA VAL A 389 16.70 -6.33 17.54
C VAL A 389 15.90 -5.17 18.13
N VAL A 390 14.90 -4.74 17.38
CA VAL A 390 13.93 -3.71 17.79
C VAL A 390 12.60 -4.38 18.11
N ASN A 391 12.02 -4.08 19.27
CA ASN A 391 10.71 -4.59 19.67
C ASN A 391 9.59 -3.61 19.33
N ILE A 392 8.36 -4.12 19.21
CA ILE A 392 7.14 -3.32 19.09
C ILE A 392 6.42 -3.44 20.44
N GLU A 393 6.17 -2.31 21.09
CA GLU A 393 5.66 -2.26 22.48
C GLU A 393 4.36 -3.06 22.66
N SER A 394 3.47 -2.98 21.68
CA SER A 394 2.17 -3.67 21.71
C SER A 394 2.20 -5.17 21.36
N ILE A 395 3.33 -5.70 20.86
CA ILE A 395 3.46 -7.09 20.36
C ILE A 395 4.48 -7.89 21.20
N ALA A 396 4.58 -7.58 22.50
CA ALA A 396 5.56 -8.17 23.43
C ALA A 396 5.66 -9.71 23.36
#